data_AF-A0A7H9HXP2-F1
#
_entry.id   AF-A0A7H9HXP2-F1
#
_cell.length_a   1.000
_cell.length_b   1.000
_cell.length_c   1.000
_cell.angle_alpha   90.00
_cell.angle_beta   90.00
_cell.angle_gamma   90.00
#
_symmetry.space_group_name_H-M   'P 1'
#
loop_
_entity.id
_entity.type
_entity.pdbx_description
1 polymer ?
#
loop_
_entity_poly.entity_id
_entity_poly.type
_entity_poly.pdbx_seq_one_letter_code
_entity_poly.pdbx_strand_id
1 'polypeptide(L)'
;MTVSASRSKHVKFGDEDSDEVTKVVETNPTGIEQVSDSSDSDDDEAPQEEGVASGISKVEEEIKQREEALRREKQILKEKRRKADAKFKEQQVARASSLPPDEEVPEELPEEFFDKLEQQELEKPIEQMPKHINFNDISDRQYTSEIKRQLEKKKQKTLKRLRANTVKKGSFNVTLLSQDSMSAMAPKRESSVMNSKDKWLRRKSIKRK
;
A
#
# COMPACT_ATOMS: atom_id res chain seq x y z
N MET A 1 8.73 4.47 16.68
CA MET A 1 9.19 3.32 15.86
C MET A 1 8.00 2.42 15.58
N THR A 2 7.80 2.07 14.31
CA THR A 2 6.54 1.55 13.75
C THR A 2 6.45 0.03 13.89
N VAL A 3 5.45 -0.43 14.64
CA VAL A 3 5.08 -1.84 14.83
C VAL A 3 4.25 -2.34 13.64
N SER A 4 4.71 -3.41 13.00
CA SER A 4 4.03 -4.08 11.88
C SER A 4 3.11 -5.17 12.41
N ALA A 5 1.79 -4.96 12.36
CA ALA A 5 0.79 -5.93 12.78
C ALA A 5 0.61 -7.03 11.71
N SER A 6 0.92 -8.28 12.05
CA SER A 6 0.60 -9.45 11.24
C SER A 6 -0.89 -9.80 11.40
N ARG A 7 -1.60 -9.88 10.27
CA ARG A 7 -3.01 -10.29 10.20
C ARG A 7 -3.04 -11.81 10.06
N SER A 8 -3.56 -12.54 11.05
CA SER A 8 -3.88 -13.96 10.86
C SER A 8 -5.04 -14.06 9.85
N LYS A 9 -4.75 -14.61 8.67
CA LYS A 9 -5.75 -14.93 7.66
C LYS A 9 -6.18 -16.36 7.90
N HIS A 10 -7.49 -16.57 8.04
CA HIS A 10 -8.11 -17.88 8.08
C HIS A 10 -7.83 -18.57 6.72
N VAL A 11 -7.07 -19.66 6.72
CA VAL A 11 -6.83 -20.47 5.53
C VAL A 11 -8.03 -21.40 5.36
N LYS A 12 -8.73 -21.30 4.24
CA LYS A 12 -9.68 -22.33 3.77
C LYS A 12 -8.85 -23.37 3.02
N PHE A 13 -9.01 -24.65 3.38
CA PHE A 13 -8.36 -25.76 2.69
C PHE A 13 -8.75 -25.73 1.19
N GLY A 14 -7.77 -25.53 0.31
CA GLY A 14 -7.98 -25.48 -1.14
C GLY A 14 -7.06 -24.54 -1.95
N ASP A 15 -6.07 -23.89 -1.34
CA ASP A 15 -5.10 -23.06 -2.05
C ASP A 15 -3.70 -23.62 -1.75
N GLU A 16 -3.19 -24.46 -2.66
CA GLU A 16 -1.77 -24.81 -2.74
C GLU A 16 -0.96 -23.54 -3.07
N ASP A 17 0.24 -23.47 -2.49
CA ASP A 17 1.30 -22.52 -2.76
C ASP A 17 1.18 -21.11 -2.15
N SER A 18 1.55 -21.00 -0.87
CA SER A 18 2.09 -19.75 -0.32
C SER A 18 3.26 -20.03 0.60
N ASP A 19 4.45 -20.20 0.02
CA ASP A 19 5.71 -20.04 0.73
C ASP A 19 6.17 -18.59 0.69
N GLU A 20 5.95 -17.92 1.82
CA GLU A 20 6.49 -16.61 2.16
C GLU A 20 7.84 -16.82 2.86
N VAL A 21 8.96 -16.60 2.14
CA VAL A 21 10.31 -16.62 2.74
C VAL A 21 10.84 -15.20 2.94
N THR A 22 10.99 -14.91 4.22
CA THR A 22 11.85 -13.96 4.95
C THR A 22 12.95 -13.21 4.16
N LYS A 23 13.05 -11.91 4.50
CA LYS A 23 14.00 -10.94 3.95
C LYS A 23 15.34 -10.99 4.73
N VAL A 24 16.41 -11.44 4.09
CA VAL A 24 17.81 -11.29 4.57
C VAL A 24 18.51 -10.20 3.72
N VAL A 25 19.36 -9.43 4.38
CA VAL A 25 20.12 -8.27 3.88
C VAL A 25 21.30 -8.74 3.04
N GLU A 26 21.53 -8.12 1.87
CA GLU A 26 22.74 -8.32 1.05
C GLU A 26 23.26 -6.98 0.52
N THR A 27 24.55 -6.71 0.78
CA THR A 27 25.35 -5.61 0.26
C THR A 27 26.18 -6.10 -0.93
N ASN A 28 26.13 -5.41 -2.07
CA ASN A 28 26.90 -5.75 -3.27
C ASN A 28 28.39 -5.35 -3.18
N PRO A 29 29.31 -6.09 -3.81
CA PRO A 29 30.70 -5.68 -4.02
C PRO A 29 30.86 -4.95 -5.38
N THR A 30 31.66 -3.89 -5.43
CA THR A 30 32.15 -3.31 -6.68
C THR A 30 33.59 -2.87 -6.47
N GLY A 31 34.52 -3.48 -7.20
CA GLY A 31 35.93 -3.11 -7.20
C GLY A 31 36.22 -1.90 -8.06
N ILE A 32 37.14 -1.04 -7.60
CA ILE A 32 37.95 -0.11 -8.38
C ILE A 32 39.35 -0.09 -7.73
N GLU A 33 40.37 -0.17 -8.57
CA GLU A 33 41.79 -0.29 -8.25
C GLU A 33 42.48 1.00 -7.75
N GLN A 34 43.47 0.76 -6.87
CA GLN A 34 44.81 1.38 -6.70
C GLN A 34 45.00 2.91 -6.63
N VAL A 35 45.57 3.38 -5.51
CA VAL A 35 46.86 4.10 -5.43
C VAL A 35 47.45 4.03 -4.00
N SER A 36 48.76 4.17 -3.92
CA SER A 36 49.69 3.77 -2.86
C SER A 36 50.01 4.82 -1.77
N ASP A 37 50.45 4.27 -0.63
CA ASP A 37 51.52 4.72 0.28
C ASP A 37 51.15 5.40 1.62
N SER A 38 51.74 4.78 2.66
CA SER A 38 52.24 5.33 3.92
C SER A 38 51.43 5.26 5.22
N SER A 39 52.04 4.51 6.16
CA SER A 39 52.07 4.67 7.62
C SER A 39 51.09 3.84 8.48
N ASP A 40 51.62 2.73 8.99
CA ASP A 40 51.79 2.43 10.42
C ASP A 40 50.57 2.61 11.36
N SER A 41 49.95 1.48 11.73
CA SER A 41 49.55 1.15 13.11
C SER A 41 48.97 -0.27 13.12
N ASP A 42 49.84 -1.25 13.32
CA ASP A 42 49.47 -2.63 13.67
C ASP A 42 48.93 -2.59 15.12
N ASP A 43 47.61 -2.45 15.27
CA ASP A 43 46.91 -2.68 16.55
C ASP A 43 46.06 -3.95 16.39
N ASP A 44 46.78 -5.07 16.33
CA ASP A 44 46.25 -6.44 16.30
C ASP A 44 45.77 -6.82 17.70
N GLU A 45 44.78 -6.08 18.23
CA GLU A 45 44.05 -6.49 19.44
C GLU A 45 43.04 -7.56 19.00
N ALA A 46 43.55 -8.80 18.89
CA ALA A 46 42.73 -10.00 18.80
C ALA A 46 41.61 -9.92 19.86
N PRO A 47 40.37 -10.37 19.56
CA PRO A 47 39.34 -10.45 20.57
C PRO A 47 39.88 -11.21 21.78
N GLN A 48 40.05 -10.51 22.90
CA GLN A 48 40.41 -11.13 24.16
C GLN A 48 39.40 -12.23 24.45
N GLU A 49 39.89 -13.39 24.91
CA GLU A 49 39.07 -14.48 25.46
C GLU A 49 38.27 -13.99 26.69
N GLU A 50 37.22 -13.19 26.50
CA GLU A 50 36.09 -13.24 27.40
C GLU A 50 35.29 -14.50 27.06
N GLY A 51 35.54 -15.52 27.89
CA GLY A 51 35.16 -16.90 27.65
C GLY A 51 33.70 -17.12 27.27
N VAL A 52 33.47 -18.29 26.68
CA VAL A 52 32.18 -18.85 26.24
C VAL A 52 31.00 -18.57 27.21
N ALA A 53 31.27 -18.42 28.52
CA ALA A 53 30.30 -18.03 29.54
C ALA A 53 29.65 -16.64 29.33
N SER A 54 30.41 -15.62 28.90
CA SER A 54 29.89 -14.26 28.61
C SER A 54 29.02 -14.24 27.34
N GLY A 55 29.35 -15.09 26.36
CA GLY A 55 28.52 -15.31 25.18
C GLY A 55 27.16 -15.95 25.51
N ILE A 56 27.14 -16.92 26.42
CA ILE A 56 25.91 -17.61 26.84
C ILE A 56 24.97 -16.66 27.59
N SER A 57 25.48 -15.84 28.53
CA SER A 57 24.65 -14.88 29.27
C SER A 57 24.05 -13.82 28.36
N LYS A 58 24.81 -13.31 27.38
CA LYS A 58 24.33 -12.34 26.39
C LYS A 58 23.21 -12.91 25.51
N VAL A 59 23.31 -14.17 25.09
CA VAL A 59 22.26 -14.85 24.33
C VAL A 59 21.01 -15.10 25.19
N GLU A 60 21.18 -15.48 26.45
CA GLU A 60 20.07 -15.66 27.40
C GLU A 60 19.31 -14.35 27.65
N GLU A 61 20.04 -13.23 27.81
CA GLU A 61 19.44 -11.90 27.92
C GLU A 61 18.66 -11.50 26.67
N GLU A 62 19.18 -11.78 25.47
CA GLU A 62 18.49 -11.50 24.21
C GLU A 62 17.21 -12.34 24.07
N ILE A 63 17.24 -13.62 24.43
CA ILE A 63 16.08 -14.51 24.44
C ILE A 63 15.01 -13.97 25.41
N LYS A 64 15.41 -13.56 26.62
CA LYS A 64 14.49 -13.02 27.63
C LYS A 64 13.85 -11.71 27.18
N GLN A 65 14.61 -10.81 26.57
CA GLN A 65 14.09 -9.56 26.01
C GLN A 65 13.08 -9.83 24.88
N ARG A 66 13.36 -10.82 24.02
CA ARG A 66 12.46 -11.21 22.93
C ARG A 66 11.16 -11.82 23.46
N GLU A 67 11.23 -12.66 24.49
CA GLU A 67 10.05 -13.23 25.14
C GLU A 67 9.18 -12.15 25.80
N GLU A 68 9.81 -11.20 26.50
CA GLU A 68 9.10 -10.09 27.13
C GLU A 68 8.41 -9.18 26.10
N ALA A 69 9.08 -8.93 24.97
CA ALA A 69 8.53 -8.17 23.85
C ALA A 69 7.29 -8.86 23.25
N LEU A 70 7.35 -10.17 23.02
CA LEU A 70 6.21 -10.97 22.55
C LEU A 70 5.05 -10.97 23.55
N ARG A 71 5.35 -11.06 24.85
CA ARG A 71 4.34 -11.02 25.91
C ARG A 71 3.62 -9.66 25.95
N ARG A 72 4.36 -8.55 25.81
CA ARG A 72 3.77 -7.20 25.70
C ARG A 72 2.91 -7.05 24.46
N GLU A 73 3.37 -7.53 23.30
CA GLU A 73 2.60 -7.47 22.05
C GLU A 73 1.27 -8.23 22.19
N LYS A 74 1.30 -9.43 22.76
CA LYS A 74 0.11 -10.26 23.02
C LYS A 74 -0.87 -9.56 23.98
N GLN A 75 -0.37 -8.89 25.02
CA GLN A 75 -1.20 -8.09 25.92
C GLN A 75 -1.87 -6.92 25.20
N ILE A 76 -1.12 -6.16 24.40
CA ILE A 76 -1.65 -5.04 23.60
C ILE A 76 -2.73 -5.53 22.64
N LEU A 77 -2.52 -6.67 21.96
CA LEU A 77 -3.51 -7.24 21.05
C LEU A 77 -4.78 -7.66 21.78
N LYS A 78 -4.65 -8.28 22.97
CA LYS A 78 -5.77 -8.69 23.82
C LYS A 78 -6.58 -7.49 24.30
N GLU A 79 -5.92 -6.41 24.70
CA GLU A 79 -6.59 -5.16 25.09
C GLU A 79 -7.31 -4.50 23.91
N LYS A 80 -6.69 -4.46 22.73
CA LYS A 80 -7.33 -3.95 21.51
C LYS A 80 -8.60 -4.74 21.19
N ARG A 81 -8.54 -6.07 21.28
CA ARG A 81 -9.71 -6.95 21.08
C ARG A 81 -10.80 -6.66 22.11
N ARG A 82 -10.44 -6.59 23.40
CA ARG A 82 -11.38 -6.28 24.48
C ARG A 82 -12.08 -4.92 24.27
N LYS A 83 -11.35 -3.90 23.82
CA LYS A 83 -11.91 -2.57 23.51
C LYS A 83 -12.87 -2.61 22.31
N ALA A 84 -12.53 -3.37 21.26
CA ALA A 84 -13.41 -3.54 20.12
C ALA A 84 -14.70 -4.29 20.49
N ASP A 85 -14.59 -5.37 21.25
CA ASP A 85 -15.73 -6.17 21.71
C ASP A 85 -16.64 -5.36 22.64
N ALA A 86 -16.07 -4.52 23.52
CA ALA A 86 -16.83 -3.62 24.38
C ALA A 86 -17.66 -2.61 23.57
N LYS A 87 -17.04 -1.95 22.58
CA LYS A 87 -17.75 -1.01 21.68
C LYS A 87 -18.85 -1.69 20.87
N PHE A 88 -18.60 -2.91 20.40
CA PHE A 88 -19.59 -3.67 19.65
C PHE A 88 -20.80 -4.04 20.52
N LYS A 89 -20.56 -4.47 21.78
CA LYS A 89 -21.64 -4.72 22.74
C LYS A 89 -22.42 -3.45 23.06
N GLU A 90 -21.74 -2.33 23.29
CA GLU A 90 -22.37 -1.03 23.52
C GLU A 90 -23.28 -0.63 22.34
N GLN A 91 -22.82 -0.81 21.11
CA GLN A 91 -23.63 -0.56 19.91
C GLN A 91 -24.84 -1.49 19.80
N GLN A 92 -24.70 -2.77 20.16
CA GLN A 92 -25.84 -3.70 20.17
C GLN A 92 -26.86 -3.32 21.22
N VAL A 93 -26.41 -2.97 22.44
CA VAL A 93 -27.30 -2.52 23.51
C VAL A 93 -27.99 -1.21 23.12
N ALA A 94 -27.26 -0.25 22.57
CA ALA A 94 -27.83 1.01 22.09
C ALA A 94 -28.86 0.81 20.98
N ARG A 95 -28.63 -0.14 20.05
CA ARG A 95 -29.63 -0.51 19.03
C ARG A 95 -30.85 -1.19 19.63
N ALA A 96 -30.65 -2.08 20.60
CA ALA A 96 -31.74 -2.77 21.28
C ALA A 96 -32.56 -1.83 22.17
N SER A 97 -31.92 -0.82 22.81
CA SER A 97 -32.61 0.17 23.65
C SER A 97 -33.20 1.33 22.85
N SER A 98 -32.72 1.58 21.63
CA SER A 98 -33.29 2.57 20.70
C SER A 98 -34.52 2.04 19.95
N LEU A 99 -34.86 0.76 20.12
CA LEU A 99 -36.14 0.20 19.67
C LEU A 99 -37.10 0.25 20.88
N PRO A 100 -37.95 1.29 21.01
CA PRO A 100 -38.98 1.28 22.04
C PRO A 100 -39.99 0.14 21.77
N PRO A 101 -40.50 -0.57 22.80
CA PRO A 101 -41.69 -1.37 22.66
C PRO A 101 -42.91 -0.44 22.53
N ASP A 102 -43.58 -0.45 21.37
CA ASP A 102 -44.93 0.07 21.12
C ASP A 102 -45.37 1.33 21.90
N GLU A 103 -44.68 2.45 21.70
CA GLU A 103 -45.24 3.76 22.06
C GLU A 103 -45.02 4.74 20.91
N GLU A 104 -46.14 5.10 20.27
CA GLU A 104 -46.39 6.06 19.20
C GLU A 104 -45.19 6.96 18.83
N VAL A 105 -44.33 6.44 17.95
CA VAL A 105 -43.46 7.28 17.13
C VAL A 105 -44.37 8.05 16.17
N PRO A 106 -44.31 9.39 16.09
CA PRO A 106 -45.06 10.14 15.10
C PRO A 106 -44.83 9.53 13.72
N GLU A 107 -45.89 9.02 13.11
CA GLU A 107 -45.85 8.12 11.94
C GLU A 107 -45.29 8.81 10.69
N GLU A 108 -45.29 10.14 10.70
CA GLU A 108 -44.87 10.96 9.58
C GLU A 108 -43.78 11.94 10.05
N LEU A 109 -42.55 11.65 9.62
CA LEU A 109 -41.53 12.69 9.52
C LEU A 109 -42.11 13.84 8.66
N PRO A 110 -41.98 15.11 9.06
CA PRO A 110 -42.52 16.23 8.29
C PRO A 110 -42.07 16.12 6.82
N GLU A 111 -43.01 16.05 5.88
CA GLU A 111 -42.69 15.93 4.44
C GLU A 111 -41.77 17.09 3.98
N GLU A 112 -41.97 18.28 4.55
CA GLU A 112 -41.13 19.47 4.41
C GLU A 112 -39.64 19.24 4.74
N PHE A 113 -39.31 18.25 5.57
CA PHE A 113 -37.93 17.89 5.88
C PHE A 113 -37.29 17.08 4.75
N PHE A 114 -38.04 16.17 4.14
CA PHE A 114 -37.59 15.40 2.98
C PHE A 114 -37.45 16.27 1.75
N ASP A 115 -38.41 17.18 1.51
CA ASP A 115 -38.34 18.14 0.41
C ASP A 115 -37.10 19.03 0.51
N LYS A 116 -36.75 19.50 1.72
CA LYS A 116 -35.52 20.27 1.95
C LYS A 116 -34.26 19.43 1.78
N LEU A 117 -34.28 18.16 2.18
CA LEU A 117 -33.12 17.29 2.03
C LEU A 117 -32.87 16.93 0.56
N GLU A 118 -33.94 16.63 -0.18
CA GLU A 118 -33.89 16.28 -1.60
C GLU A 118 -33.51 17.49 -2.45
N GLN A 119 -34.05 18.67 -2.16
CA GLN A 119 -33.57 19.94 -2.75
C GLN A 119 -32.10 20.21 -2.42
N GLN A 120 -31.67 19.98 -1.18
CA GLN A 120 -30.28 20.19 -0.78
C GLN A 120 -29.30 19.17 -1.42
N GLU A 121 -29.74 17.94 -1.68
CA GLU A 121 -28.95 16.90 -2.32
C GLU A 121 -28.86 17.10 -3.85
N LEU A 122 -29.91 17.65 -4.47
CA LEU A 122 -29.93 18.01 -5.89
C LEU A 122 -29.09 19.26 -6.19
N GLU A 123 -29.00 20.21 -5.26
CA GLU A 123 -28.32 21.49 -5.50
C GLU A 123 -26.84 21.50 -5.12
N LYS A 124 -26.38 20.63 -4.21
CA LYS A 124 -24.98 20.65 -3.73
C LYS A 124 -24.13 19.61 -4.44
N PRO A 125 -23.14 20.02 -5.26
CA PRO A 125 -22.21 19.08 -5.84
C PRO A 125 -21.42 18.40 -4.71
N ILE A 126 -21.27 17.08 -4.79
CA ILE A 126 -20.62 16.27 -3.75
C ILE A 126 -19.17 16.73 -3.62
N GLU A 127 -18.83 17.40 -2.51
CA GLU A 127 -17.49 17.97 -2.26
C GLU A 127 -16.48 16.95 -1.68
N GLN A 128 -16.98 15.82 -1.18
CA GLN A 128 -16.14 14.80 -0.55
C GLN A 128 -15.89 13.64 -1.49
N MET A 129 -14.63 13.20 -1.56
CA MET A 129 -14.26 12.08 -2.40
C MET A 129 -14.77 10.75 -1.78
N PRO A 130 -15.55 9.95 -2.53
CA PRO A 130 -16.12 8.70 -2.01
C PRO A 130 -15.02 7.65 -1.74
N LYS A 131 -15.25 6.83 -0.71
CA LYS A 131 -14.31 5.76 -0.28
C LYS A 131 -14.26 4.59 -1.26
N HIS A 132 -15.38 4.28 -1.91
CA HIS A 132 -15.49 3.26 -2.95
C HIS A 132 -15.94 3.93 -4.25
N ILE A 133 -15.22 3.68 -5.34
CA ILE A 133 -15.44 4.35 -6.62
C ILE A 133 -15.65 3.28 -7.68
N ASN A 134 -16.87 3.22 -8.23
CA ASN A 134 -17.10 2.59 -9.52
C ASN A 134 -16.71 3.59 -10.62
N PHE A 135 -15.83 3.17 -11.55
CA PHE A 135 -15.28 4.07 -12.57
C PHE A 135 -16.23 4.34 -13.76
N ASN A 136 -17.36 3.65 -13.83
CA ASN A 136 -18.38 3.88 -14.85
C ASN A 136 -19.33 5.02 -14.44
N ASP A 137 -19.70 5.10 -13.16
CA ASP A 137 -20.69 6.05 -12.64
C ASP A 137 -20.13 7.47 -12.37
N ILE A 138 -18.87 7.73 -12.74
CA ILE A 138 -18.21 9.02 -12.49
C ILE A 138 -18.79 10.13 -13.37
N SER A 139 -19.25 9.77 -14.57
CA SER A 139 -19.87 10.70 -15.52
C SER A 139 -21.27 11.12 -15.06
N ASP A 140 -22.01 10.20 -14.45
CA ASP A 140 -23.43 10.36 -14.13
C ASP A 140 -23.66 11.09 -12.79
N ARG A 141 -22.67 11.04 -11.88
CA ARG A 141 -22.75 11.70 -10.57
C ARG A 141 -22.34 13.17 -10.63
N GLN A 142 -23.05 14.01 -9.87
CA GLN A 142 -22.78 15.45 -9.71
C GLN A 142 -21.58 15.71 -8.79
N TYR A 143 -20.39 15.27 -9.20
CA TYR A 143 -19.13 15.63 -8.55
C TYR A 143 -18.66 17.01 -9.03
N THR A 144 -17.99 17.77 -8.16
CA THR A 144 -17.28 18.98 -8.56
C THR A 144 -16.19 18.67 -9.59
N SER A 145 -15.84 19.64 -10.44
CA SER A 145 -14.83 19.48 -11.50
C SER A 145 -13.46 19.03 -10.97
N GLU A 146 -13.07 19.49 -9.79
CA GLU A 146 -11.81 19.09 -9.15
C GLU A 146 -11.85 17.61 -8.73
N ILE A 147 -12.96 17.13 -8.19
CA ILE A 147 -13.12 15.73 -7.80
C ILE A 147 -13.16 14.83 -9.04
N LYS A 148 -13.84 15.25 -10.11
CA LYS A 148 -13.81 14.54 -11.41
C LYS A 148 -12.38 14.39 -11.92
N ARG A 149 -11.60 15.47 -11.93
CA ARG A 149 -10.18 15.43 -12.32
C ARG A 149 -9.35 14.48 -11.47
N GLN A 150 -9.59 14.45 -10.16
CA GLN A 150 -8.90 13.53 -9.26
C GLN A 150 -9.31 12.07 -9.50
N LEU A 151 -10.59 11.81 -9.75
CA LEU A 151 -11.13 10.50 -10.09
C LEU A 151 -10.55 9.98 -11.41
N GLU A 152 -10.44 10.83 -12.44
CA GLU A 152 -9.80 10.51 -13.72
C GLU A 152 -8.31 10.17 -13.55
N LYS A 153 -7.58 10.97 -12.78
CA LYS A 153 -6.17 10.67 -12.46
C LYS A 153 -6.04 9.32 -11.75
N LYS A 154 -6.95 8.99 -10.82
CA LYS A 154 -6.99 7.68 -10.17
C LYS A 154 -7.28 6.56 -11.16
N LYS A 155 -8.27 6.74 -12.04
CA LYS A 155 -8.61 5.79 -13.12
C LYS A 155 -7.42 5.53 -14.03
N GLN A 156 -6.69 6.57 -14.43
CA GLN A 156 -5.50 6.41 -15.28
C GLN A 156 -4.39 5.64 -14.56
N LYS A 157 -4.18 5.89 -13.25
CA LYS A 157 -3.17 5.19 -12.44
C LYS A 157 -3.53 3.71 -12.24
N THR A 158 -4.78 3.41 -11.90
CA THR A 158 -5.24 2.01 -11.73
C THR A 158 -5.15 1.25 -13.05
N LEU A 159 -5.57 1.87 -14.15
CA LEU A 159 -5.50 1.28 -15.48
C LEU A 159 -4.05 1.07 -15.95
N LYS A 160 -3.11 1.99 -15.66
CA LYS A 160 -1.67 1.77 -15.90
C LYS A 160 -1.13 0.55 -15.14
N ARG A 161 -1.55 0.37 -13.88
CA ARG A 161 -1.16 -0.81 -13.07
C ARG A 161 -1.75 -2.10 -13.63
N LEU A 162 -3.01 -2.09 -14.07
CA LEU A 162 -3.67 -3.24 -14.67
C LEU A 162 -3.07 -3.64 -16.03
N ARG A 163 -2.62 -2.66 -16.82
CA ARG A 163 -1.96 -2.89 -18.12
C ARG A 163 -0.45 -3.19 -18.00
N ALA A 164 0.12 -3.20 -16.80
CA ALA A 164 1.54 -3.49 -16.62
C ALA A 164 1.78 -5.00 -16.78
N ASN A 165 2.65 -5.38 -17.73
CA ASN A 165 3.01 -6.78 -17.97
C ASN A 165 4.14 -7.27 -17.05
N THR A 166 4.72 -6.37 -16.25
CA THR A 166 5.84 -6.66 -15.36
C THR A 166 5.46 -6.31 -13.93
N VAL A 167 5.67 -7.24 -13.01
CA VAL A 167 5.45 -7.03 -11.57
C VAL A 167 6.69 -7.46 -10.79
N LYS A 168 7.18 -6.59 -9.92
CA LYS A 168 8.26 -6.92 -8.98
C LYS A 168 7.70 -7.78 -7.84
N LYS A 169 8.26 -8.96 -7.65
CA LYS A 169 7.97 -9.92 -6.57
C LYS A 169 9.24 -10.14 -5.76
N GLY A 170 9.40 -9.37 -4.68
CA GLY A 170 10.62 -9.39 -3.87
C GLY A 170 11.84 -8.90 -4.65
N SER A 171 12.85 -9.75 -4.77
CA SER A 171 14.07 -9.51 -5.57
C SER A 171 13.85 -9.70 -7.07
N PHE A 172 12.82 -10.45 -7.47
CA PHE A 172 12.61 -10.83 -8.86
C PHE A 172 11.58 -9.94 -9.56
N ASN A 173 11.67 -9.86 -10.89
CA ASN A 173 10.64 -9.27 -11.73
C ASN A 173 9.99 -10.39 -12.54
N VAL A 174 8.66 -10.49 -12.46
CA VAL A 174 7.87 -11.44 -13.24
C VAL A 174 7.27 -10.69 -14.43
N THR A 175 7.63 -11.10 -15.63
CA THR A 175 7.15 -10.56 -16.91
C THR A 175 6.25 -11.57 -17.61
N LEU A 176 5.04 -11.14 -18.01
CA LEU A 176 4.18 -11.92 -18.90
C LEU A 176 4.73 -11.87 -20.33
N LEU A 177 4.96 -13.04 -20.93
CA LEU A 177 5.29 -13.12 -22.35
C LEU A 177 4.08 -12.69 -23.19
N SER A 178 4.28 -11.78 -24.13
CA SER A 178 3.18 -11.28 -24.98
C SER A 178 2.75 -12.39 -25.96
N GLN A 179 1.45 -12.67 -26.06
CA GLN A 179 0.92 -13.63 -27.03
C GLN A 179 1.16 -13.15 -28.47
N ASP A 180 1.23 -14.08 -29.43
CA ASP A 180 1.59 -13.95 -30.86
C ASP A 180 0.86 -12.89 -31.70
N SER A 181 -0.03 -12.09 -31.10
CA SER A 181 -0.60 -10.86 -31.66
C SER A 181 0.43 -9.86 -32.21
N MET A 182 1.70 -9.99 -31.84
CA MET A 182 2.82 -9.20 -32.41
C MET A 182 3.20 -9.62 -33.84
N SER A 183 2.78 -10.79 -34.33
CA SER A 183 3.05 -11.23 -35.72
C SER A 183 2.20 -10.45 -36.73
N ALA A 184 0.97 -10.08 -36.35
CA ALA A 184 0.02 -9.40 -37.24
C ALA A 184 0.32 -7.91 -37.45
N MET A 185 1.10 -7.27 -36.56
CA MET A 185 1.40 -5.84 -36.62
C MET A 185 2.89 -5.59 -36.47
N ALA A 186 3.41 -4.60 -37.21
CA ALA A 186 4.79 -4.18 -37.05
C ALA A 186 5.07 -3.70 -35.60
N PRO A 187 6.31 -3.89 -35.09
CA PRO A 187 6.71 -3.36 -33.79
C PRO A 187 6.45 -1.87 -33.66
N LYS A 188 6.16 -1.42 -32.44
CA LYS A 188 5.94 0.01 -32.15
C LYS A 188 7.23 0.79 -32.41
N ARG A 189 7.08 2.00 -32.98
CA ARG A 189 8.22 2.91 -33.20
C ARG A 189 8.97 3.21 -31.90
N GLU A 190 10.29 3.29 -31.97
CA GLU A 190 11.12 3.77 -30.87
C GLU A 190 11.05 5.28 -30.75
N SER A 191 10.52 5.77 -29.63
CA SER A 191 10.32 7.20 -29.43
C SER A 191 11.64 7.97 -29.32
N SER A 192 12.70 7.38 -28.76
CA SER A 192 14.02 8.04 -28.63
C SER A 192 14.62 8.40 -30.00
N VAL A 193 14.63 7.44 -30.94
CA VAL A 193 15.14 7.63 -32.30
C VAL A 193 14.28 8.64 -33.06
N MET A 194 12.96 8.47 -33.04
CA MET A 194 12.04 9.39 -33.73
C MET A 194 12.08 10.79 -33.15
N ASN A 195 12.18 10.93 -31.83
CA ASN A 195 12.31 12.23 -31.18
C ASN A 195 13.64 12.91 -31.53
N SER A 196 14.73 12.16 -31.65
CA SER A 196 16.02 12.71 -32.10
C SER A 196 15.94 13.21 -33.54
N LYS A 197 15.34 12.42 -34.44
CA LYS A 197 15.05 12.83 -35.81
C LYS A 197 14.17 14.08 -35.87
N ASP A 198 13.06 14.09 -35.13
CA ASP A 198 12.12 15.20 -35.11
C ASP A 198 12.73 16.47 -34.50
N LYS A 199 13.49 16.33 -33.40
CA LYS A 199 14.23 17.46 -32.79
C LYS A 199 15.25 18.04 -33.76
N TRP A 200 15.96 17.20 -34.50
CA TRP A 200 16.91 17.65 -35.50
C TRP A 200 16.22 18.39 -36.65
N LEU A 201 15.12 17.85 -37.17
CA LEU A 201 14.35 18.48 -38.25
C LEU A 201 13.65 19.76 -37.81
N ARG A 202 13.19 19.83 -36.55
CA ARG A 202 12.49 20.98 -35.96
C ARG A 202 13.41 21.84 -35.08
N ARG A 203 14.71 21.76 -35.30
CA ARG A 203 15.70 22.53 -34.53
C ARG A 203 15.50 24.02 -34.76
N LYS A 204 15.69 24.82 -33.70
CA LYS A 204 15.49 26.29 -33.72
C LYS A 204 16.34 27.01 -34.78
N SER A 205 17.50 26.46 -35.15
CA SER A 205 18.38 27.06 -36.18
C SER A 205 17.79 27.00 -37.58
N ILE A 206 16.89 26.05 -37.84
CA ILE A 206 16.09 26.00 -39.06
C ILE A 206 14.83 26.84 -38.79
N LYS A 207 14.81 28.08 -39.31
CA LYS A 207 13.65 28.98 -39.27
C LYS A 207 12.55 28.45 -40.20
N ARG A 208 11.85 27.40 -39.78
CA ARG A 208 10.64 26.93 -40.48
C ARG A 208 9.61 28.05 -40.42
N LYS A 209 9.12 28.44 -41.60
CA LYS A 209 7.93 29.29 -41.75
C LYS A 209 6.71 28.54 -41.24
#